data_AF-A0A1A3QMR9-F1
#
_entry.id   AF-A0A1A3QMR9-F1
#
_cell.length_a   1.000
_cell.length_b   1.000
_cell.length_c   1.000
_cell.angle_alpha   90.00
_cell.angle_beta   90.00
_cell.angle_gamma   90.00
#
_symmetry.space_group_name_H-M   'P 1'
#
loop_
_entity.id
_entity.type
_entity.pdbx_description
1 polymer ?
#
loop_
_entity_poly.entity_id
_entity_poly.type
_entity_poly.pdbx_seq_one_letter_code
_entity_poly.pdbx_strand_id
1 'polypeptide(L)'
;MHFAGVDLAWGGRKPTGVAVVDADGHLVQLGAARDDADVLAALAPYTRGDCVVAFDAPLVVTNAKGQRPAEAALNRDFRRFEAGAHPCNTARPEFAETPRAARLAGALGLDMDPRSPAGRRAIEVYPHSATVVLFRLERTLKYKAKPGRDVARLKSELLLLMDGIEKLAHTAVRLHVGGHAGWAELRRQVVAAQRKSELRRVEDPVDAVVCAYVALYAQRRPADITIYGDVATGCIVTPSLPRS
;
A
#
# COMPACT_ATOMS: atom_id res chain seq x y z
N MET A 1 -19.44 0.43 -2.35
CA MET A 1 -18.13 1.10 -2.37
C MET A 1 -17.04 0.03 -2.34
N HIS A 2 -15.94 0.23 -3.06
CA HIS A 2 -14.77 -0.67 -3.02
C HIS A 2 -13.51 0.06 -2.55
N PHE A 3 -12.62 -0.68 -1.91
CA PHE A 3 -11.33 -0.20 -1.44
C PHE A 3 -10.24 -0.97 -2.15
N ALA A 4 -9.50 -0.31 -3.02
CA ALA A 4 -8.44 -0.94 -3.79
C ALA A 4 -7.07 -0.54 -3.24
N GLY A 5 -6.11 -1.45 -3.36
CA GLY A 5 -4.72 -1.25 -3.00
C GLY A 5 -3.81 -1.64 -4.16
N VAL A 6 -2.79 -0.82 -4.39
CA VAL A 6 -1.82 -1.00 -5.46
C VAL A 6 -0.42 -0.84 -4.87
N ASP A 7 0.31 -1.96 -4.69
CA ASP A 7 1.75 -1.91 -4.38
C ASP A 7 2.51 -1.66 -5.68
N LEU A 8 2.78 -0.38 -5.94
CA LEU A 8 3.17 0.11 -7.24
C LEU A 8 4.68 0.20 -7.36
N ALA A 9 5.27 -0.74 -8.09
CA ALA A 9 6.65 -0.58 -8.52
C ALA A 9 6.80 0.71 -9.35
N TRP A 10 7.74 1.57 -9.01
CA TRP A 10 7.85 2.89 -9.65
C TRP A 10 8.18 2.81 -11.16
N GLY A 11 8.85 1.75 -11.61
CA GLY A 11 9.08 1.48 -13.03
C GLY A 11 7.98 0.63 -13.67
N GLY A 12 7.48 1.02 -14.84
CA GLY A 12 6.26 0.47 -15.47
C GLY A 12 6.31 -0.96 -16.03
N ARG A 13 7.39 -1.72 -15.82
CA ARG A 13 7.53 -3.12 -16.27
C ARG A 13 7.75 -4.13 -15.14
N LYS A 14 7.78 -3.65 -13.90
CA LYS A 14 7.94 -4.52 -12.73
C LYS A 14 6.56 -4.98 -12.26
N PRO A 15 6.45 -6.22 -11.76
CA PRO A 15 5.22 -6.69 -11.11
C PRO A 15 4.70 -5.66 -10.11
N THR A 16 3.39 -5.50 -10.09
CA THR A 16 2.64 -4.58 -9.24
C THR A 16 1.54 -5.37 -8.57
N GLY A 17 1.46 -5.33 -7.24
CA GLY A 17 0.38 -6.00 -6.52
C GLY A 17 -0.92 -5.23 -6.70
N VAL A 18 -2.04 -5.95 -6.86
CA VAL A 18 -3.39 -5.37 -6.87
C VAL A 18 -4.29 -6.18 -5.95
N ALA A 19 -4.98 -5.50 -5.05
CA ALA A 19 -6.00 -6.08 -4.19
C ALA A 19 -7.24 -5.20 -4.12
N VAL A 20 -8.42 -5.79 -3.96
CA VAL A 20 -9.67 -5.05 -3.74
C VAL A 20 -10.46 -5.69 -2.60
N VAL A 21 -10.93 -4.83 -1.71
CA VAL A 21 -11.79 -5.16 -0.58
C VAL A 21 -13.17 -4.52 -0.79
N ASP A 22 -14.24 -5.25 -0.52
CA ASP A 22 -15.60 -4.73 -0.60
C ASP A 22 -16.00 -3.89 0.63
N ALA A 23 -17.25 -3.42 0.65
CA ALA A 23 -17.75 -2.58 1.73
C ALA A 23 -17.82 -3.32 3.09
N ASP A 24 -17.98 -4.64 3.07
CA ASP A 24 -18.10 -5.50 4.26
C ASP A 24 -16.74 -5.99 4.77
N GLY A 25 -15.65 -5.61 4.08
CA GLY A 25 -14.29 -5.96 4.45
C GLY A 25 -13.83 -7.30 3.88
N HIS A 26 -14.49 -7.87 2.88
CA HIS A 26 -14.03 -9.10 2.24
C HIS A 26 -13.06 -8.79 1.09
N LEU A 27 -11.96 -9.55 1.02
CA LEU A 27 -11.08 -9.52 -0.14
C LEU A 27 -11.78 -10.18 -1.33
N VAL A 28 -12.00 -9.40 -2.40
CA VAL A 28 -12.75 -9.82 -3.60
C VAL A 28 -11.88 -9.90 -4.86
N GLN A 29 -10.70 -9.29 -4.84
CA GLN A 29 -9.70 -9.39 -5.91
C GLN A 29 -8.31 -9.41 -5.32
N LEU A 30 -7.44 -10.25 -5.86
CA LEU A 30 -6.02 -10.32 -5.49
C LEU A 30 -5.18 -10.84 -6.67
N GLY A 31 -4.08 -10.18 -6.97
CA GLY A 31 -3.14 -10.65 -7.97
C GLY A 31 -1.94 -9.73 -8.19
N ALA A 32 -1.16 -10.06 -9.21
CA ALA A 32 -0.08 -9.22 -9.70
C ALA A 32 -0.39 -8.79 -11.15
N ALA A 33 -0.12 -7.52 -11.45
CA ALA A 33 -0.20 -6.92 -12.78
C ALA A 33 1.21 -6.63 -13.32
N ARG A 34 1.41 -6.70 -14.64
CA ARG A 34 2.75 -6.52 -15.25
C ARG A 34 3.01 -5.10 -15.69
N ASP A 35 1.97 -4.39 -16.10
CA ASP A 35 2.01 -3.02 -16.61
C ASP A 35 0.77 -2.22 -16.20
N ASP A 36 0.69 -0.96 -16.64
CA ASP A 36 -0.41 -0.06 -16.31
C ASP A 36 -1.76 -0.53 -16.87
N ALA A 37 -1.78 -1.17 -18.04
CA ALA A 37 -3.01 -1.68 -18.64
C ALA A 37 -3.56 -2.86 -17.85
N ASP A 38 -2.69 -3.78 -17.42
CA ASP A 38 -3.04 -4.88 -16.52
C ASP A 38 -3.60 -4.36 -15.18
N VAL A 39 -3.01 -3.29 -14.60
CA VAL A 39 -3.51 -2.65 -13.37
C VAL A 39 -4.90 -2.06 -13.58
N LEU A 40 -5.09 -1.27 -14.64
CA LEU A 40 -6.39 -0.66 -14.95
C LEU A 40 -7.46 -1.72 -15.21
N ALA A 41 -7.14 -2.78 -15.95
CA ALA A 41 -8.05 -3.88 -16.21
C ALA A 41 -8.47 -4.59 -14.91
N ALA A 42 -7.53 -4.83 -13.99
CA ALA A 42 -7.82 -5.44 -12.69
C ALA A 42 -8.71 -4.57 -11.79
N LEU A 43 -8.61 -3.24 -11.89
CA LEU A 43 -9.36 -2.28 -11.08
C LEU A 43 -10.71 -1.86 -11.70
N ALA A 44 -10.85 -1.96 -13.03
CA ALA A 44 -12.02 -1.47 -13.76
C ALA A 44 -13.37 -1.98 -13.24
N PRO A 45 -13.54 -3.27 -12.86
CA PRO A 45 -14.82 -3.75 -12.32
C PRO A 45 -15.24 -3.05 -11.02
N TYR A 46 -14.26 -2.60 -10.23
CA TYR A 46 -14.45 -2.14 -8.85
C TYR A 46 -14.47 -0.62 -8.72
N THR A 47 -14.11 0.10 -9.79
CA THR A 47 -13.94 1.57 -9.82
C THR A 47 -15.03 2.30 -10.63
N ARG A 48 -16.10 1.59 -11.02
CA ARG A 48 -17.26 2.16 -11.71
C ARG A 48 -18.12 3.07 -10.83
N GLY A 49 -18.27 2.71 -9.56
CA GLY A 49 -18.98 3.51 -8.56
C GLY A 49 -18.02 4.09 -7.52
N ASP A 50 -18.54 4.38 -6.33
CA ASP A 50 -17.73 4.86 -5.21
C ASP A 50 -16.57 3.93 -4.89
N CYS A 51 -15.37 4.50 -4.83
CA CYS A 51 -14.15 3.78 -4.52
C CYS A 51 -13.08 4.68 -3.90
N VAL A 52 -12.20 4.06 -3.13
CA VAL A 52 -10.94 4.66 -2.70
C VAL A 52 -9.81 3.73 -3.16
N VAL A 53 -8.86 4.26 -3.93
CA VAL A 53 -7.70 3.52 -4.41
C VAL A 53 -6.44 4.02 -3.71
N ALA A 54 -5.82 3.17 -2.91
CA ALA A 54 -4.58 3.44 -2.22
C ALA A 54 -3.37 2.96 -3.03
N PHE A 55 -2.42 3.85 -3.27
CA PHE A 55 -1.18 3.56 -4.01
C PHE A 55 0.04 3.62 -3.07
N ASP A 56 0.87 2.57 -3.03
CA ASP A 56 2.22 2.62 -2.45
C ASP A 56 3.21 3.28 -3.43
N ALA A 57 2.91 4.52 -3.79
CA ALA A 57 3.73 5.33 -4.67
C ALA A 57 3.24 6.78 -4.63
N PRO A 58 4.14 7.75 -4.91
CA PRO A 58 3.76 9.13 -4.85
C PRO A 58 2.74 9.51 -5.92
N LEU A 59 1.70 10.26 -5.51
CA LEU A 59 0.73 10.86 -6.43
C LEU A 59 1.24 12.21 -6.95
N VAL A 60 1.89 13.00 -6.10
CA VAL A 60 2.42 14.32 -6.46
C VAL A 60 3.88 14.42 -6.07
N VAL A 61 4.74 14.78 -7.04
CA VAL A 61 6.17 15.05 -6.82
C VAL A 61 6.53 16.33 -7.56
N THR A 62 6.96 17.36 -6.82
CA THR A 62 7.26 18.69 -7.39
C THR A 62 8.65 19.20 -7.02
N ASN A 63 9.29 18.61 -6.02
CA ASN A 63 10.62 19.00 -5.56
C ASN A 63 11.72 18.43 -6.47
N ALA A 64 12.74 19.25 -6.77
CA ALA A 64 13.86 18.85 -7.61
C ALA A 64 14.77 17.80 -6.95
N LYS A 65 15.00 17.92 -5.63
CA LYS A 65 15.88 17.06 -4.84
C LYS A 65 15.34 16.88 -3.42
N GLY A 66 15.93 15.95 -2.67
CA GLY A 66 15.61 15.73 -1.26
C GLY A 66 14.26 15.05 -1.03
N GLN A 67 13.74 15.20 0.19
CA GLN A 67 12.44 14.68 0.62
C GLN A 67 11.34 15.71 0.38
N ARG A 68 10.13 15.23 0.02
CA ARG A 68 8.91 16.04 0.07
C ARG A 68 8.56 16.40 1.52
N PRO A 69 7.80 17.48 1.76
CA PRO A 69 7.30 17.81 3.09
C PRO A 69 6.56 16.64 3.78
N ALA A 70 5.78 15.86 3.02
CA ALA A 70 5.10 14.67 3.51
C ALA A 70 6.07 13.60 4.05
N GLU A 71 7.12 13.27 3.29
CA GLU A 71 8.14 12.29 3.67
C GLU A 71 8.92 12.77 4.90
N ALA A 72 9.34 14.03 4.90
CA ALA A 72 10.06 14.61 6.03
C ALA A 72 9.22 14.55 7.31
N ALA A 73 7.91 14.85 7.22
CA ALA A 73 7.00 14.79 8.35
C ALA A 73 6.75 13.35 8.84
N LEU A 74 6.44 12.43 7.92
CA LEU A 74 6.29 11.01 8.24
C LEU A 74 7.56 10.46 8.91
N ASN A 75 8.74 10.81 8.40
CA ASN A 75 10.02 10.32 8.90
C ASN A 75 10.34 10.80 10.31
N ARG A 76 9.87 11.98 10.73
CA ARG A 76 10.04 12.42 12.13
C ARG A 76 9.36 11.44 13.09
N ASP A 77 8.18 10.96 12.74
CA ASP A 77 7.35 10.13 13.60
C ASP A 77 7.72 8.64 13.47
N PHE A 78 8.10 8.22 12.26
CA PHE A 78 8.26 6.81 11.93
C PHE A 78 9.70 6.30 11.87
N ARG A 79 10.72 7.17 11.90
CA ARG A 79 12.14 6.73 11.88
C ARG A 79 12.50 5.78 13.02
N ARG A 80 11.90 5.96 14.21
CA ARG A 80 12.18 5.14 15.40
C ARG A 80 11.74 3.69 15.24
N PHE A 81 10.77 3.44 14.36
CA PHE A 81 10.30 2.11 14.00
C PHE A 81 11.01 1.55 12.76
N GLU A 82 12.03 2.25 12.23
CA GLU A 82 12.66 1.92 10.94
C GLU A 82 11.65 1.89 9.78
N ALA A 83 10.62 2.74 9.84
CA ALA A 83 9.53 2.87 8.86
C ALA A 83 9.57 4.22 8.13
N GLY A 84 10.76 4.72 7.82
CA GLY A 84 10.91 5.98 7.10
C GLY A 84 10.71 5.83 5.59
N ALA A 85 9.87 6.68 5.00
CA ALA A 85 9.67 6.77 3.56
C ALA A 85 10.94 7.25 2.84
N HIS A 86 11.16 6.68 1.65
CA HIS A 86 12.26 7.07 0.79
C HIS A 86 11.99 8.44 0.13
N PRO A 87 13.03 9.24 -0.14
CA PRO A 87 12.87 10.50 -0.86
C PRO A 87 12.32 10.29 -2.28
N CYS A 88 11.26 11.02 -2.63
CA CYS A 88 10.75 11.15 -3.99
C CYS A 88 11.01 12.57 -4.50
N ASN A 89 11.64 12.70 -5.67
CA ASN A 89 11.98 13.98 -6.28
C ASN A 89 12.21 13.82 -7.78
N THR A 90 12.09 14.92 -8.53
CA THR A 90 12.14 14.91 -10.00
C THR A 90 13.53 14.67 -10.60
N ALA A 91 14.59 14.71 -9.80
CA ALA A 91 15.92 14.24 -10.24
C ALA A 91 15.98 12.70 -10.39
N ARG A 92 14.98 11.97 -9.90
CA ARG A 92 14.86 10.52 -10.13
C ARG A 92 14.08 10.27 -11.42
N PRO A 93 14.58 9.44 -12.35
CA PRO A 93 13.92 9.19 -13.64
C PRO A 93 12.45 8.75 -13.51
N GLU A 94 12.11 8.02 -12.44
CA GLU A 94 10.75 7.53 -12.19
C GLU A 94 9.74 8.65 -11.86
N PHE A 95 10.23 9.83 -11.46
CA PHE A 95 9.43 10.99 -11.07
C PHE A 95 9.81 12.27 -11.83
N ALA A 96 10.63 12.15 -12.87
CA ALA A 96 10.99 13.28 -13.73
C ALA A 96 9.75 13.81 -14.48
N GLU A 97 8.84 12.90 -14.81
CA GLU A 97 7.53 13.16 -15.40
C GLU A 97 6.42 12.97 -14.36
N THR A 98 5.17 13.00 -14.81
CA THR A 98 4.01 12.70 -13.95
C THR A 98 4.18 11.32 -13.28
N PRO A 99 4.10 11.24 -11.94
CA PRO A 99 4.25 9.98 -11.22
C PRO A 99 3.30 8.89 -11.73
N ARG A 100 3.78 7.64 -11.74
CA ARG A 100 3.00 6.48 -12.24
C ARG A 100 1.63 6.36 -11.55
N ALA A 101 1.57 6.56 -10.24
CA ALA A 101 0.30 6.51 -9.50
C ALA A 101 -0.68 7.62 -9.95
N ALA A 102 -0.20 8.84 -10.21
CA ALA A 102 -1.04 9.91 -10.74
C ALA A 102 -1.57 9.62 -12.14
N ARG A 103 -0.78 9.00 -13.02
CA ARG A 103 -1.25 8.58 -14.34
C ARG A 103 -2.39 7.56 -14.23
N LEU A 104 -2.25 6.57 -13.34
CA LEU A 104 -3.31 5.58 -13.07
C LEU A 104 -4.55 6.22 -12.43
N ALA A 105 -4.37 7.12 -11.46
CA ALA A 105 -5.47 7.85 -10.84
C ALA A 105 -6.24 8.71 -11.85
N GLY A 106 -5.52 9.41 -12.73
CA GLY A 106 -6.10 10.20 -13.83
C GLY A 106 -6.88 9.35 -14.83
N ALA A 107 -6.34 8.19 -15.24
CA ALA A 107 -7.03 7.26 -16.13
C ALA A 107 -8.31 6.68 -15.52
N LEU A 108 -8.37 6.55 -14.19
CA LEU A 108 -9.56 6.12 -13.45
C LEU A 108 -10.50 7.29 -13.12
N GLY A 109 -10.10 8.54 -13.35
CA GLY A 109 -10.86 9.74 -12.99
C GLY A 109 -11.06 9.87 -11.47
N LEU A 110 -10.01 9.64 -10.69
CA LEU A 110 -10.02 9.72 -9.23
C LEU A 110 -9.52 11.09 -8.76
N ASP A 111 -10.20 11.65 -7.77
CA ASP A 111 -9.72 12.85 -7.07
C ASP A 111 -8.52 12.47 -6.18
N MET A 112 -7.40 13.18 -6.32
CA MET A 112 -6.15 12.89 -5.61
C MET A 112 -6.01 13.64 -4.28
N ASP A 113 -6.97 14.49 -3.89
CA ASP A 113 -6.99 15.06 -2.55
C ASP A 113 -7.53 14.02 -1.54
N PRO A 114 -6.71 13.51 -0.60
CA PRO A 114 -7.17 12.56 0.40
C PRO A 114 -8.24 13.15 1.35
N ARG A 115 -8.41 14.47 1.38
CA ARG A 115 -9.41 15.19 2.19
C ARG A 115 -10.71 15.46 1.41
N SER A 116 -10.73 15.20 0.11
CA SER A 116 -11.90 15.44 -0.73
C SER A 116 -13.11 14.64 -0.23
N PRO A 117 -14.34 15.20 -0.26
CA PRO A 117 -15.56 14.46 0.03
C PRO A 117 -16.01 13.57 -1.16
N ALA A 118 -15.30 13.58 -2.29
CA ALA A 118 -15.69 12.83 -3.48
C ALA A 118 -15.82 11.32 -3.22
N GLY A 119 -16.81 10.68 -3.84
CA GLY A 119 -17.02 9.23 -3.73
C GLY A 119 -15.94 8.39 -4.41
N ARG A 120 -15.14 8.97 -5.32
CA ARG A 120 -14.10 8.32 -6.11
C ARG A 120 -12.76 9.03 -5.91
N ARG A 121 -11.85 8.43 -5.13
CA ARG A 121 -10.60 9.06 -4.68
C ARG A 121 -9.38 8.17 -4.81
N ALA A 122 -8.23 8.80 -4.98
CA ALA A 122 -6.91 8.20 -4.90
C ALA A 122 -6.19 8.74 -3.66
N ILE A 123 -5.56 7.85 -2.90
CA ILE A 123 -4.70 8.22 -1.77
C ILE A 123 -3.33 7.60 -1.93
N GLU A 124 -2.29 8.34 -1.56
CA GLU A 124 -0.93 7.83 -1.46
C GLU A 124 -0.73 7.26 -0.04
N VAL A 125 -0.24 6.03 0.05
CA VAL A 125 -0.03 5.30 1.32
C VAL A 125 1.40 4.78 1.40
N TYR A 126 1.80 4.37 2.60
CA TYR A 126 3.10 3.72 2.81
C TYR A 126 2.95 2.51 3.76
N PRO A 127 2.90 1.26 3.24
CA PRO A 127 2.58 0.03 4.00
C PRO A 127 3.43 -0.18 5.25
N HIS A 128 4.73 0.16 5.21
CA HIS A 128 5.60 0.04 6.38
C HIS A 128 5.15 0.92 7.56
N SER A 129 4.72 2.16 7.30
CA SER A 129 4.17 3.00 8.37
C SER A 129 2.82 2.48 8.88
N ALA A 130 1.97 2.01 7.96
CA ALA A 130 0.65 1.51 8.32
C ALA A 130 0.73 0.26 9.19
N THR A 131 1.56 -0.72 8.81
CA THR A 131 1.74 -1.98 9.56
C THR A 131 2.33 -1.76 10.94
N VAL A 132 3.20 -0.76 11.12
CA VAL A 132 3.69 -0.36 12.46
C VAL A 132 2.54 -0.01 13.38
N VAL A 133 1.58 0.76 12.91
CA VAL A 133 0.43 1.18 13.72
C VAL A 133 -0.56 0.03 13.90
N LEU A 134 -0.97 -0.59 12.80
CA LEU A 134 -2.02 -1.62 12.79
C LEU A 134 -1.63 -2.85 13.62
N PHE A 135 -0.36 -3.25 13.58
CA PHE A 135 0.14 -4.43 14.30
C PHE A 135 0.96 -4.08 15.55
N ARG A 136 1.01 -2.79 15.92
CA ARG A 136 1.74 -2.27 17.09
C ARG A 136 3.21 -2.73 17.12
N LEU A 137 3.88 -2.64 15.97
CA LEU A 137 5.25 -3.12 15.84
C LEU A 137 6.23 -2.15 16.48
N GLU A 138 7.22 -2.67 17.21
CA GLU A 138 8.35 -1.88 17.70
C GLU A 138 9.28 -1.44 16.54
N ARG A 139 9.37 -2.26 15.48
CA ARG A 139 10.13 -2.00 14.26
C ARG A 139 9.46 -2.65 13.04
N THR A 140 9.73 -2.14 11.84
CA THR A 140 9.19 -2.71 10.60
C THR A 140 9.60 -4.16 10.38
N LEU A 141 8.68 -4.95 9.83
CA LEU A 141 8.93 -6.31 9.36
C LEU A 141 9.91 -6.30 8.18
N LYS A 142 10.88 -7.22 8.20
CA LYS A 142 12.00 -7.25 7.23
C LYS A 142 11.77 -8.22 6.06
N TYR A 143 10.55 -8.25 5.52
CA TYR A 143 10.14 -9.17 4.46
C TYR A 143 10.57 -8.75 3.05
N LYS A 144 10.84 -7.46 2.79
CA LYS A 144 11.31 -6.99 1.47
C LYS A 144 12.75 -7.43 1.19
N ALA A 145 13.03 -7.91 -0.02
CA ALA A 145 14.37 -8.39 -0.39
C ALA A 145 15.43 -7.27 -0.41
N LYS A 146 16.44 -7.35 0.46
CA LYS A 146 17.59 -6.42 0.53
C LYS A 146 18.91 -7.19 0.74
N PRO A 147 20.08 -6.60 0.40
CA PRO A 147 21.38 -7.19 0.71
C PRO A 147 21.48 -7.59 2.20
N GLY A 148 22.07 -8.74 2.49
CA GLY A 148 22.23 -9.25 3.86
C GLY A 148 21.02 -9.95 4.48
N ARG A 149 19.87 -10.07 3.78
CA ARG A 149 18.72 -10.86 4.26
C ARG A 149 18.71 -12.24 3.61
N ASP A 150 18.68 -13.32 4.38
CA ASP A 150 18.53 -14.68 3.85
C ASP A 150 17.06 -15.05 3.57
N VAL A 151 16.83 -16.20 2.93
CA VAL A 151 15.48 -16.66 2.56
C VAL A 151 14.63 -16.94 3.81
N ALA A 152 15.22 -17.53 4.85
CA ALA A 152 14.51 -17.92 6.06
C ALA A 152 13.92 -16.69 6.78
N ARG A 153 14.71 -15.62 6.91
CA ARG A 153 14.28 -14.35 7.49
C ARG A 153 13.21 -13.66 6.65
N LEU A 154 13.39 -13.58 5.32
CA LEU A 154 12.37 -12.96 4.46
C LEU A 154 11.03 -13.71 4.57
N LYS A 155 11.09 -15.04 4.59
CA LYS A 155 9.92 -15.92 4.74
C LYS A 155 9.24 -15.74 6.09
N SER A 156 9.98 -15.76 7.19
CA SER A 156 9.39 -15.61 8.53
C SER A 156 8.72 -14.25 8.70
N GLU A 157 9.36 -13.18 8.24
CA GLU A 157 8.83 -11.81 8.31
C GLU A 157 7.60 -11.62 7.41
N LEU A 158 7.57 -12.26 6.23
CA LEU A 158 6.40 -12.22 5.34
C LEU A 158 5.22 -12.99 5.95
N LEU A 159 5.47 -14.13 6.59
CA LEU A 159 4.43 -14.87 7.32
C LEU A 159 3.89 -14.04 8.51
N LEU A 160 4.74 -13.32 9.24
CA LEU A 160 4.29 -12.41 10.30
C LEU A 160 3.38 -11.29 9.75
N LEU A 161 3.69 -10.75 8.57
CA LEU A 161 2.82 -9.80 7.88
C LEU A 161 1.46 -10.43 7.55
N MET A 162 1.46 -11.61 6.95
CA MET A 162 0.22 -12.33 6.62
C MET A 162 -0.62 -12.67 7.85
N ASP A 163 0.01 -13.09 8.95
CA ASP A 163 -0.66 -13.35 10.22
C ASP A 163 -1.28 -12.08 10.82
N GLY A 164 -0.57 -10.95 10.71
CA GLY A 164 -1.10 -9.64 11.09
C GLY A 164 -2.36 -9.28 10.30
N ILE A 165 -2.31 -9.48 8.98
CA ILE A 165 -3.45 -9.23 8.07
C ILE A 165 -4.64 -10.13 8.41
N GLU A 166 -4.42 -11.44 8.66
CA GLU A 166 -5.48 -12.37 9.02
C GLU A 166 -6.15 -12.01 10.35
N LYS A 167 -5.39 -11.49 11.32
CA LYS A 167 -5.93 -11.03 12.62
C LYS A 167 -6.84 -9.81 12.50
N LEU A 168 -6.76 -9.04 11.41
CA LEU A 168 -7.63 -7.88 11.19
C LEU A 168 -9.12 -8.26 11.13
N ALA A 169 -9.45 -9.52 10.81
CA ALA A 169 -10.82 -10.06 10.88
C ALA A 169 -11.48 -9.89 12.27
N HIS A 170 -10.68 -9.76 13.32
CA HIS A 170 -11.12 -9.65 14.71
C HIS A 170 -11.01 -8.23 15.29
N THR A 171 -10.75 -7.23 14.45
CA THR A 171 -10.65 -5.82 14.87
C THR A 171 -11.94 -5.05 14.60
N ALA A 172 -12.00 -3.78 15.01
CA ALA A 172 -13.17 -2.93 14.79
C ALA A 172 -13.42 -2.62 13.30
N VAL A 173 -12.36 -2.49 12.50
CA VAL A 173 -12.44 -2.38 11.04
C VAL A 173 -11.98 -3.71 10.47
N ARG A 174 -12.94 -4.58 10.16
CA ARG A 174 -12.65 -5.97 9.79
C ARG A 174 -12.08 -6.08 8.38
N LEU A 175 -11.18 -7.05 8.22
CA LEU A 175 -10.71 -7.52 6.92
C LEU A 175 -10.74 -9.06 6.91
N HIS A 176 -11.48 -9.62 5.97
CA HIS A 176 -11.68 -11.04 5.78
C HIS A 176 -10.94 -11.50 4.51
N VAL A 177 -9.72 -12.00 4.70
CA VAL A 177 -8.90 -12.58 3.61
C VAL A 177 -9.01 -14.10 3.51
N GLY A 178 -9.37 -14.78 4.60
CA GLY A 178 -9.34 -16.25 4.70
C GLY A 178 -10.30 -16.98 3.76
N GLY A 179 -11.36 -16.32 3.28
CA GLY A 179 -12.29 -16.87 2.29
C GLY A 179 -11.80 -16.79 0.84
N HIS A 180 -10.74 -16.02 0.56
CA HIS A 180 -10.25 -15.81 -0.79
C HIS A 180 -9.22 -16.88 -1.18
N ALA A 181 -9.52 -17.71 -2.19
CA ALA A 181 -8.65 -18.80 -2.62
C ALA A 181 -7.23 -18.34 -3.01
N GLY A 182 -7.11 -17.15 -3.62
CA GLY A 182 -5.82 -16.55 -3.95
C GLY A 182 -4.98 -16.21 -2.72
N TRP A 183 -5.59 -15.81 -1.60
CA TRP A 183 -4.85 -15.53 -0.36
C TRP A 183 -4.26 -16.82 0.23
N ALA A 184 -5.07 -17.88 0.28
CA ALA A 184 -4.63 -19.19 0.74
C ALA A 184 -3.49 -19.75 -0.13
N GLU A 185 -3.55 -19.51 -1.45
CA GLU A 185 -2.48 -19.90 -2.37
C GLU A 185 -1.18 -19.12 -2.13
N LEU A 186 -1.23 -17.80 -1.99
CA LEU A 186 -0.06 -17.00 -1.64
C LEU A 186 0.58 -17.50 -0.33
N ARG A 187 -0.23 -17.81 0.68
CA ARG A 187 0.28 -18.33 1.96
C ARG A 187 1.02 -19.66 1.77
N ARG A 188 0.45 -20.59 0.98
CA ARG A 188 1.12 -21.85 0.62
C ARG A 188 2.44 -21.61 -0.10
N GLN A 189 2.49 -20.66 -1.03
CA GLN A 189 3.71 -20.33 -1.76
C GLN A 189 4.80 -19.80 -0.82
N VAL A 190 4.48 -18.93 0.14
CA VAL A 190 5.44 -18.44 1.13
C VAL A 190 5.97 -19.59 2.00
N VAL A 191 5.07 -20.47 2.46
CA VAL A 191 5.45 -21.66 3.26
C VAL A 191 6.35 -22.62 2.46
N ALA A 192 6.11 -22.77 1.15
CA ALA A 192 6.92 -23.65 0.31
C ALA A 192 8.23 -23.00 -0.19
N ALA A 193 8.33 -21.67 -0.19
CA ALA A 193 9.42 -20.94 -0.81
C ALA A 193 10.81 -21.35 -0.29
N GLN A 194 11.72 -21.58 -1.23
CA GLN A 194 13.13 -21.89 -1.02
C GLN A 194 14.05 -20.81 -1.60
N ARG A 195 13.52 -19.90 -2.43
CA ARG A 195 14.28 -18.84 -3.10
C ARG A 195 13.69 -17.47 -2.83
N LYS A 196 14.55 -16.44 -2.78
CA LYS A 196 14.13 -15.03 -2.63
C LYS A 196 13.21 -14.56 -3.75
N SER A 197 13.38 -15.09 -4.96
CA SER A 197 12.53 -14.75 -6.11
C SER A 197 11.11 -15.30 -5.99
N GLU A 198 10.90 -16.38 -5.24
CA GLU A 198 9.55 -16.92 -4.96
C GLU A 198 8.83 -16.02 -3.96
N LEU A 199 9.51 -15.61 -2.89
CA LEU A 199 8.97 -14.65 -1.92
C LEU A 199 8.63 -13.30 -2.57
N ARG A 200 9.48 -12.80 -3.47
CA ARG A 200 9.24 -11.53 -4.18
C ARG A 200 7.95 -11.56 -5.01
N ARG A 201 7.54 -12.71 -5.56
CA ARG A 201 6.28 -12.81 -6.32
C ARG A 201 5.04 -12.69 -5.44
N VAL A 202 5.19 -12.98 -4.14
CA VAL A 202 4.10 -12.90 -3.15
C VAL A 202 4.08 -11.55 -2.43
N GLU A 203 5.25 -10.92 -2.28
CA GLU A 203 5.43 -9.63 -1.60
C GLU A 203 4.45 -8.57 -2.12
N ASP A 204 4.48 -8.25 -3.42
CA ASP A 204 3.68 -7.13 -3.94
C ASP A 204 2.16 -7.36 -3.77
N PRO A 205 1.58 -8.54 -4.10
CA PRO A 205 0.17 -8.80 -3.81
C PRO A 205 -0.21 -8.69 -2.32
N VAL A 206 0.67 -9.11 -1.39
CA VAL A 206 0.41 -8.99 0.05
C VAL A 206 0.43 -7.52 0.49
N ASP A 207 1.38 -6.73 0.01
CA ASP A 207 1.44 -5.29 0.29
C ASP A 207 0.24 -4.53 -0.33
N ALA A 208 -0.26 -4.98 -1.47
CA ALA A 208 -1.48 -4.44 -2.06
C ALA A 208 -2.71 -4.67 -1.14
N VAL A 209 -2.79 -5.80 -0.43
CA VAL A 209 -3.84 -6.02 0.59
C VAL A 209 -3.71 -5.01 1.74
N VAL A 210 -2.48 -4.71 2.19
CA VAL A 210 -2.25 -3.66 3.20
C VAL A 210 -2.72 -2.30 2.68
N CYS A 211 -2.39 -1.95 1.43
CA CYS A 211 -2.84 -0.69 0.82
C CYS A 211 -4.37 -0.61 0.77
N ALA A 212 -5.04 -1.66 0.30
CA ALA A 212 -6.50 -1.73 0.23
C ALA A 212 -7.14 -1.59 1.62
N TYR A 213 -6.51 -2.19 2.64
CA TYR A 213 -6.96 -2.05 4.01
C TYR A 213 -6.78 -0.63 4.56
N VAL A 214 -5.70 0.07 4.21
CA VAL A 214 -5.53 1.50 4.59
C VAL A 214 -6.63 2.36 3.97
N ALA A 215 -7.03 2.11 2.71
CA ALA A 215 -8.17 2.78 2.10
C ALA A 215 -9.49 2.52 2.86
N LEU A 216 -9.78 1.25 3.20
CA LEU A 216 -10.94 0.89 4.03
C LEU A 216 -10.89 1.56 5.40
N TYR A 217 -9.74 1.49 6.07
CA TYR A 217 -9.53 2.04 7.40
C TYR A 217 -9.72 3.56 7.40
N ALA A 218 -9.17 4.27 6.41
CA ALA A 218 -9.33 5.71 6.29
C ALA A 218 -10.78 6.13 6.09
N GLN A 219 -11.56 5.35 5.33
CA GLN A 219 -12.99 5.60 5.15
C GLN A 219 -13.80 5.35 6.44
N ARG A 220 -13.45 4.32 7.21
CA ARG A 220 -14.21 3.90 8.40
C ARG A 220 -13.81 4.64 9.67
N ARG A 221 -12.56 5.10 9.76
CA ARG A 221 -11.96 5.73 10.95
C ARG A 221 -11.17 6.98 10.55
N PRO A 222 -11.79 8.00 9.93
CA PRO A 222 -11.08 9.19 9.47
C PRO A 222 -10.39 9.97 10.60
N ALA A 223 -10.90 9.86 11.84
CA ALA A 223 -10.29 10.46 13.03
C ALA A 223 -8.99 9.76 13.49
N ASP A 224 -8.76 8.52 13.05
CA ASP A 224 -7.58 7.70 13.39
C ASP A 224 -6.60 7.62 12.21
N ILE A 225 -6.66 8.60 11.29
CA ILE A 225 -5.74 8.74 10.17
C ILE A 225 -4.91 10.01 10.34
N THR A 226 -3.61 9.89 10.07
CA THR A 226 -2.73 11.04 9.85
C THR A 226 -2.46 11.19 8.36
N ILE A 227 -2.64 12.42 7.85
CA ILE A 227 -2.25 12.81 6.49
C ILE A 227 -1.05 13.74 6.63
N TYR A 228 0.12 13.29 6.19
CA TYR A 228 1.33 14.11 6.13
C TYR A 228 1.39 14.87 4.81
N GLY A 229 1.73 16.16 4.84
CA GLY A 229 1.84 17.00 3.65
C GLY A 229 0.51 17.62 3.19
N ASP A 230 0.54 18.16 1.97
CA ASP A 230 -0.56 18.90 1.36
C ASP A 230 -0.73 18.52 -0.12
N VAL A 231 -1.85 18.92 -0.72
CA VAL A 231 -2.18 18.52 -2.10
C VAL A 231 -1.23 19.09 -3.15
N ALA A 232 -0.55 20.22 -2.85
CA ALA A 232 0.35 20.87 -3.79
C ALA A 232 1.73 20.20 -3.84
N THR A 233 2.18 19.61 -2.72
CA THR A 233 3.50 18.99 -2.57
C THR A 233 3.44 17.48 -2.36
N GLY A 234 2.24 16.90 -2.33
CA GLY A 234 1.99 15.48 -2.10
C GLY A 234 1.62 15.17 -0.65
N CYS A 235 0.79 14.13 -0.49
CA CYS A 235 0.30 13.67 0.80
C CYS A 235 0.69 12.21 1.03
N ILE A 236 0.95 11.80 2.27
CA ILE A 236 1.02 10.37 2.64
C ILE A 236 -0.02 10.10 3.73
N VAL A 237 -0.89 9.13 3.48
CA VAL A 237 -1.97 8.71 4.37
C VAL A 237 -1.56 7.44 5.12
N THR A 238 -1.70 7.45 6.44
CA THR A 238 -1.42 6.28 7.27
C THR A 238 -2.25 6.32 8.57
N PRO A 239 -2.62 5.17 9.16
CA PRO A 239 -3.20 5.15 10.50
C PRO A 239 -2.36 5.94 11.50
N SER A 240 -3.02 6.70 12.38
CA SER A 240 -2.35 7.54 13.38
C SER A 240 -1.65 6.70 14.43
N LEU A 241 -0.43 7.08 14.79
CA LEU A 241 0.22 6.54 15.98
C LEU A 241 -0.68 6.77 17.21
N PRO A 242 -0.74 5.82 18.16
CA PRO A 242 -1.45 6.04 19.42
C PRO A 242 -0.89 7.30 20.08
N ARG A 243 -1.78 8.17 20.59
CA ARG A 243 -1.37 9.29 21.42
C ARG A 243 -0.74 8.71 22.70
N SER A 244 0.50 9.09 22.97
CA SER A 244 1.20 8.80 24.24
C SER A 244 0.51 9.48 25.41
#